data_AF-A0A7H8KL24-F1
#
_entry.id   AF-A0A7H8KL24-F1
#
_cell.length_a   1.000
_cell.length_b   1.000
_cell.length_c   1.000
_cell.angle_alpha   90.00
_cell.angle_beta   90.00
_cell.angle_gamma   90.00
#
_symmetry.space_group_name_H-M   'P 1'
#
loop_
_entity.id
_entity.type
_entity.pdbx_description
1 polymer ?
#
loop_
_entity_poly.entity_id
_entity_poly.type
_entity_poly.pdbx_seq_one_letter_code
_entity_poly.pdbx_strand_id
1 'polypeptide(L)'
;MDYSGDGVGQGQVVAVDLSLTPPRASTSGCEASDFATVDVVGKIALMQRGTCGFGDKVANAEAAGAVGAIVMNQGNGTPEANPDRYDLFAGTLGAPVGIPAVSVSYDAGAQFAATAGLVLRIEADTTSEVRSTENVFAQTRHGRTDNVVMAGAHLDSDPAGPGYNDNGTGSAALLEVALQMAKVKPANAVRFAWWGAEEAGLVGSQYYVDSLTEQQVGDIALYLNFDMIGSPNYVFGVYDGDDSAQQGAGPGPEGSAQIEQVFERFFASRKLPTVPSDFTGRSDYGAFIAVDIPAGGLFTGAEGIKTAEEAALFGGLAGEAYDPCYHQACDSLTPVADGADPALYRALNKKYKLRGNVNVHALDVNSDAIAASVITFAYDTSAVNGVPGKTPGKGKGKGKGHGPKHGHHHHGHSWR
;
A
#
# COMPACT_ATOMS: atom_id res chain seq x y z
N MET A 1 12.75 12.29 -8.79
CA MET A 1 12.11 12.51 -7.48
C MET A 1 10.80 13.21 -7.75
N ASP A 2 9.71 12.78 -7.11
CA ASP A 2 8.42 13.43 -7.32
C ASP A 2 8.46 14.86 -6.79
N TYR A 3 7.71 15.74 -7.45
CA TYR A 3 7.69 17.17 -7.18
C TYR A 3 9.01 17.93 -7.42
N SER A 4 10.00 17.32 -8.09
CA SER A 4 11.17 18.05 -8.61
C SER A 4 10.73 19.19 -9.53
N GLY A 5 11.46 20.31 -9.48
CA GLY A 5 11.29 21.40 -10.44
C GLY A 5 11.68 20.97 -11.84
N ASP A 6 11.01 21.55 -12.84
CA ASP A 6 11.30 21.33 -14.25
C ASP A 6 12.54 22.12 -14.69
N GLY A 7 13.27 21.58 -15.66
CA GLY A 7 14.36 22.28 -16.34
C GLY A 7 15.75 21.73 -16.04
N VAL A 8 16.74 22.61 -16.20
CA VAL A 8 18.16 22.24 -16.23
C VAL A 8 18.96 23.00 -15.18
N GLY A 9 19.60 22.26 -14.30
CA GLY A 9 20.60 22.73 -13.36
C GLY A 9 21.99 22.33 -13.83
N GLN A 10 22.89 23.28 -14.06
CA GLN A 10 24.26 22.97 -14.46
C GLN A 10 25.24 23.81 -13.65
N GLY A 11 26.20 23.15 -13.02
CA GLY A 11 27.17 23.83 -12.18
C GLY A 11 28.13 22.88 -11.50
N GLN A 12 29.05 23.47 -10.72
CA GLN A 12 29.91 22.70 -9.84
C GLN A 12 29.07 21.97 -8.78
N VAL A 13 29.44 20.74 -8.45
CA VAL A 13 28.83 19.98 -7.35
C VAL A 13 29.49 20.38 -6.04
N VAL A 14 28.68 20.71 -5.03
CA VAL A 14 29.13 21.12 -3.69
C VAL A 14 28.51 20.21 -2.65
N ALA A 15 29.35 19.51 -1.90
CA ALA A 15 28.93 18.70 -0.76
C ALA A 15 28.42 19.59 0.37
N VAL A 16 27.22 19.28 0.89
CA VAL A 16 26.59 20.00 1.99
C VAL A 16 26.51 19.06 3.19
N ASP A 17 27.32 19.31 4.22
CA ASP A 17 27.28 18.58 5.51
C ASP A 17 27.21 17.03 5.39
N LEU A 18 28.06 16.43 4.53
CA LEU A 18 28.04 14.98 4.30
C LEU A 18 28.71 14.19 5.44
N SER A 19 28.09 13.08 5.82
CA SER A 19 28.57 12.12 6.82
C SER A 19 28.87 10.77 6.15
N LEU A 20 30.08 10.63 5.58
CA LEU A 20 30.49 9.45 4.79
C LEU A 20 31.20 8.37 5.63
N THR A 21 31.59 8.69 6.87
CA THR A 21 32.22 7.75 7.79
C THR A 21 31.17 7.04 8.64
N PRO A 22 31.25 5.70 8.83
CA PRO A 22 30.36 4.99 9.74
C PRO A 22 30.27 5.67 11.13
N PRO A 23 29.05 5.80 11.71
CA PRO A 23 27.82 5.12 11.33
C PRO A 23 27.01 5.76 10.20
N ARG A 24 27.48 6.87 9.58
CA ARG A 24 26.77 7.61 8.51
C ARG A 24 25.36 8.08 8.92
N ALA A 25 25.20 8.41 10.20
CA ALA A 25 24.08 9.23 10.65
C ALA A 25 24.27 10.64 10.08
N SER A 26 23.22 11.22 9.50
CA SER A 26 23.33 12.44 8.70
C SER A 26 22.14 13.37 8.90
N THR A 27 22.45 14.65 9.10
CA THR A 27 21.52 15.79 9.07
C THR A 27 21.70 16.63 7.79
N SER A 28 22.53 16.19 6.85
CA SER A 28 22.89 16.91 5.62
C SER A 28 21.72 17.63 4.93
N GLY A 29 21.70 18.96 4.97
CA GLY A 29 20.71 19.80 4.31
C GLY A 29 19.39 19.96 5.09
N CYS A 30 19.28 19.41 6.30
CA CYS A 30 18.07 19.50 7.11
C CYS A 30 17.84 20.91 7.64
N GLU A 31 18.91 21.64 7.95
CA GLU A 31 18.82 22.99 8.48
C GLU A 31 19.45 24.01 7.51
N ALA A 32 18.90 25.22 7.48
CA ALA A 32 19.48 26.33 6.69
C ALA A 32 20.95 26.62 7.07
N SER A 33 21.37 26.30 8.29
CA SER A 33 22.76 26.44 8.74
C SER A 33 23.76 25.55 8.01
N ASP A 34 23.32 24.43 7.43
CA ASP A 34 24.21 23.51 6.70
C ASP A 34 24.80 24.17 5.45
N PHE A 35 24.07 25.16 4.91
CA PHE A 35 24.46 25.95 3.75
C PHE A 35 25.28 27.19 4.12
N ALA A 36 25.42 27.53 5.41
CA ALA A 36 26.09 28.77 5.83
C ALA A 36 27.62 28.75 5.61
N THR A 37 28.22 27.56 5.52
CA THR A 37 29.68 27.39 5.39
C THR A 37 30.13 26.92 4.00
N VAL A 38 29.18 26.72 3.09
CA VAL A 38 29.41 26.23 1.72
C VAL A 38 28.75 27.16 0.71
N ASP A 39 29.45 27.51 -0.36
CA ASP A 39 28.89 28.37 -1.41
C ASP A 39 28.22 27.51 -2.48
N VAL A 40 26.89 27.46 -2.45
CA VAL A 40 26.03 26.74 -3.42
C VAL A 40 25.37 27.66 -4.44
N VAL A 41 25.61 28.97 -4.40
CA VAL A 41 24.95 29.93 -5.31
C VAL A 41 25.34 29.64 -6.76
N GLY A 42 24.35 29.36 -7.61
CA GLY A 42 24.59 29.01 -9.02
C GLY A 42 25.20 27.62 -9.23
N LYS A 43 25.17 26.75 -8.20
CA LYS A 43 25.81 25.43 -8.19
C LYS A 43 24.82 24.32 -7.84
N ILE A 44 25.29 23.08 -7.90
CA ILE A 44 24.50 21.89 -7.55
C ILE A 44 24.82 21.48 -6.12
N ALA A 45 23.81 21.41 -5.25
CA ALA A 45 23.96 20.93 -3.88
C ALA A 45 23.91 19.39 -3.85
N LEU A 46 24.96 18.75 -3.34
CA LEU A 46 25.00 17.32 -3.03
C LEU A 46 24.75 17.13 -1.54
N MET A 47 23.62 16.49 -1.22
CA MET A 47 23.13 16.25 0.13
C MET A 47 22.93 14.75 0.35
N GLN A 48 22.89 14.33 1.61
CA GLN A 48 22.75 12.92 1.99
C GLN A 48 21.39 12.65 2.64
N ARG A 49 20.78 11.51 2.28
CA ARG A 49 19.62 10.96 2.99
C ARG A 49 19.93 10.82 4.48
N GLY A 50 18.97 11.19 5.32
CA GLY A 50 19.18 11.30 6.75
C GLY A 50 17.87 11.40 7.52
N THR A 51 17.86 12.21 8.57
CA THR A 51 16.75 12.28 9.54
C THR A 51 15.55 13.14 9.12
N CYS A 52 15.73 14.10 8.21
CA CYS A 52 14.65 14.95 7.69
C CYS A 52 14.17 14.50 6.31
N GLY A 53 13.03 15.05 5.89
CA GLY A 53 12.44 14.80 4.59
C GLY A 53 13.29 15.31 3.43
N PHE A 54 13.12 14.70 2.24
CA PHE A 54 13.84 15.14 1.05
C PHE A 54 13.44 16.55 0.60
N GLY A 55 12.16 16.92 0.79
CA GLY A 55 11.64 18.25 0.51
C GLY A 55 12.38 19.34 1.28
N ASP A 56 12.56 19.17 2.59
CA ASP A 56 13.27 20.13 3.44
C ASP A 56 14.70 20.40 2.93
N LYS A 57 15.40 19.32 2.55
CA LYS A 57 16.76 19.39 1.99
C LYS A 57 16.81 20.23 0.71
N VAL A 58 15.92 19.91 -0.23
CA VAL A 58 15.90 20.59 -1.54
C VAL A 58 15.41 22.02 -1.41
N ALA A 59 14.41 22.29 -0.56
CA ALA A 59 13.93 23.64 -0.28
C ALA A 59 15.00 24.52 0.38
N ASN A 60 15.79 23.98 1.32
CA ASN A 60 16.91 24.70 1.91
C ASN A 60 18.02 24.98 0.89
N ALA A 61 18.32 24.02 0.01
CA ALA A 61 19.29 24.21 -1.07
C ALA A 61 18.85 25.28 -2.07
N GLU A 62 17.59 25.25 -2.47
CA GLU A 62 16.98 26.27 -3.33
C GLU A 62 17.02 27.65 -2.66
N ALA A 63 16.64 27.75 -1.39
CA ALA A 63 16.70 29.00 -0.63
C ALA A 63 18.14 29.54 -0.48
N ALA A 64 19.14 28.66 -0.46
CA ALA A 64 20.56 29.01 -0.46
C ALA A 64 21.11 29.40 -1.86
N GLY A 65 20.30 29.32 -2.91
CA GLY A 65 20.64 29.74 -4.28
C GLY A 65 21.23 28.64 -5.16
N ALA A 66 21.10 27.37 -4.79
CA ALA A 66 21.43 26.26 -5.67
C ALA A 66 20.57 26.28 -6.95
N VAL A 67 21.13 25.80 -8.06
CA VAL A 67 20.42 25.65 -9.35
C VAL A 67 20.05 24.20 -9.66
N GLY A 68 20.38 23.28 -8.75
CA GLY A 68 20.02 21.87 -8.81
C GLY A 68 20.40 21.16 -7.52
N ALA A 69 19.72 20.05 -7.24
CA ALA A 69 19.92 19.27 -6.02
C ALA A 69 20.13 17.79 -6.33
N ILE A 70 21.07 17.17 -5.63
CA ILE A 70 21.31 15.73 -5.63
C ILE A 70 21.18 15.23 -4.20
N VAL A 71 20.29 14.27 -3.97
CA VAL A 71 20.20 13.54 -2.70
C VAL A 71 20.79 12.14 -2.89
N MET A 72 21.95 11.89 -2.30
CA MET A 72 22.56 10.56 -2.30
C MET A 72 21.98 9.69 -1.17
N ASN A 73 21.91 8.38 -1.41
CA ASN A 73 21.48 7.44 -0.39
C ASN A 73 22.45 7.42 0.80
N GLN A 74 21.97 7.00 1.97
CA GLN A 74 22.65 7.22 3.25
C GLN A 74 23.93 6.37 3.40
N GLY A 75 23.86 5.11 2.98
CA GLY A 75 24.93 4.11 3.08
C GLY A 75 25.18 3.58 4.49
N ASN A 76 24.24 3.64 5.44
CA ASN A 76 24.50 3.12 6.79
C ASN A 76 24.47 1.57 6.85
N GLY A 77 25.33 0.98 7.67
CA GLY A 77 25.51 -0.49 7.76
C GLY A 77 26.41 -1.03 6.65
N THR A 78 26.18 -2.28 6.21
CA THR A 78 26.87 -2.87 5.05
C THR A 78 25.91 -3.02 3.87
N PRO A 79 26.40 -3.04 2.61
CA PRO A 79 25.54 -3.25 1.44
C PRO A 79 24.74 -4.56 1.50
N GLU A 80 25.30 -5.60 2.11
CA GLU A 80 24.62 -6.89 2.25
C GLU A 80 23.50 -6.86 3.29
N ALA A 81 23.69 -6.09 4.36
CA ALA A 81 22.72 -5.99 5.45
C ALA A 81 21.61 -4.97 5.16
N ASN A 82 21.95 -3.87 4.48
CA ASN A 82 21.05 -2.74 4.21
C ASN A 82 21.15 -2.29 2.74
N PRO A 83 20.86 -3.15 1.75
CA PRO A 83 20.99 -2.79 0.33
C PRO A 83 20.17 -1.54 -0.05
N ASP A 84 19.01 -1.35 0.57
CA ASP A 84 18.13 -0.18 0.41
C ASP A 84 18.79 1.16 0.78
N ARG A 85 19.86 1.13 1.59
CA ARG A 85 20.63 2.31 1.98
C ARG A 85 21.78 2.61 1.05
N TYR A 86 22.09 1.72 0.12
CA TYR A 86 23.16 1.88 -0.85
C TYR A 86 22.65 2.10 -2.27
N ASP A 87 21.57 1.42 -2.65
CA ASP A 87 21.04 1.45 -4.02
C ASP A 87 20.42 2.79 -4.42
N LEU A 88 20.10 2.93 -5.71
CA LEU A 88 19.26 4.04 -6.18
C LEU A 88 17.89 3.94 -5.50
N PHE A 89 17.29 5.08 -5.15
CA PHE A 89 15.97 5.13 -4.55
C PHE A 89 15.08 6.12 -5.31
N ALA A 90 13.80 5.79 -5.42
CA ALA A 90 12.77 6.77 -5.72
C ALA A 90 12.40 7.51 -4.42
N GLY A 91 12.15 8.82 -4.51
CA GLY A 91 11.79 9.62 -3.35
C GLY A 91 10.93 10.80 -3.75
N THR A 92 10.01 11.19 -2.87
CA THR A 92 9.13 12.34 -3.02
C THR A 92 9.67 13.53 -2.23
N LEU A 93 9.57 14.73 -2.81
CA LEU A 93 9.86 15.98 -2.08
C LEU A 93 8.66 16.45 -1.25
N GLY A 94 7.48 15.84 -1.39
CA GLY A 94 6.25 16.18 -0.68
C GLY A 94 5.55 17.46 -1.17
N ALA A 95 6.28 18.39 -1.80
CA ALA A 95 5.72 19.57 -2.46
C ALA A 95 6.61 20.03 -3.63
N PRO A 96 6.04 20.71 -4.65
CA PRO A 96 6.81 21.25 -5.77
C PRO A 96 7.93 22.20 -5.32
N VAL A 97 9.12 22.02 -5.88
CA VAL A 97 10.27 22.93 -5.74
C VAL A 97 10.60 23.58 -7.09
N GLY A 98 11.39 24.66 -7.08
CA GLY A 98 11.74 25.41 -8.30
C GLY A 98 12.99 24.93 -9.03
N ILE A 99 13.75 24.01 -8.45
CA ILE A 99 15.02 23.50 -9.03
C ILE A 99 14.94 22.00 -9.35
N PRO A 100 15.66 21.52 -10.39
CA PRO A 100 15.72 20.11 -10.70
C PRO A 100 16.44 19.33 -9.59
N ALA A 101 15.78 18.27 -9.11
CA ALA A 101 16.22 17.46 -7.98
C ALA A 101 16.21 15.96 -8.34
N VAL A 102 17.34 15.30 -8.13
CA VAL A 102 17.52 13.87 -8.43
C VAL A 102 18.09 13.11 -7.24
N SER A 103 17.79 11.82 -7.18
CA SER A 103 18.39 10.88 -6.24
C SER A 103 19.50 10.08 -6.91
N VAL A 104 20.49 9.66 -6.13
CA VAL A 104 21.56 8.76 -6.58
C VAL A 104 21.89 7.71 -5.53
N SER A 105 22.51 6.61 -5.95
CA SER A 105 23.07 5.61 -5.03
C SER A 105 24.13 6.21 -4.10
N TYR A 106 24.38 5.54 -2.98
CA TYR A 106 25.44 5.96 -2.06
C TYR A 106 26.81 6.02 -2.77
N ASP A 107 27.15 5.00 -3.56
CA ASP A 107 28.45 4.92 -4.22
C ASP A 107 28.65 6.06 -5.24
N ALA A 108 27.61 6.37 -6.03
CA ALA A 108 27.66 7.50 -6.96
C ALA A 108 27.82 8.83 -6.22
N GLY A 109 27.04 9.06 -5.15
CA GLY A 109 27.15 10.27 -4.34
C GLY A 109 28.52 10.42 -3.68
N ALA A 110 29.08 9.35 -3.11
CA ALA A 110 30.41 9.34 -2.51
C ALA A 110 31.50 9.62 -3.55
N GLN A 111 31.37 9.06 -4.76
CA GLN A 111 32.26 9.36 -5.88
C GLN A 111 32.16 10.84 -6.30
N PHE A 112 30.96 11.40 -6.35
CA PHE A 112 30.76 12.81 -6.68
C PHE A 112 31.43 13.72 -5.65
N ALA A 113 31.26 13.43 -4.35
CA ALA A 113 31.91 14.17 -3.26
C ALA A 113 33.44 14.09 -3.30
N ALA A 114 34.01 12.94 -3.71
CA ALA A 114 35.45 12.74 -3.80
C ALA A 114 36.10 13.36 -5.05
N THR A 115 35.30 13.77 -6.05
CA THR A 115 35.79 14.30 -7.33
C THR A 115 35.94 15.82 -7.25
N ALA A 116 37.17 16.29 -7.03
CA ALA A 116 37.46 17.72 -6.94
C ALA A 116 37.07 18.48 -8.22
N GLY A 117 36.28 19.54 -8.08
CA GLY A 117 35.86 20.39 -9.20
C GLY A 117 34.85 19.73 -10.15
N LEU A 118 34.16 18.67 -9.72
CA LEU A 118 33.12 18.03 -10.51
C LEU A 118 32.06 19.05 -10.95
N VAL A 119 31.73 19.04 -12.24
CA VAL A 119 30.64 19.81 -12.84
C VAL A 119 29.65 18.81 -13.42
N LEU A 120 28.37 18.97 -13.08
CA LEU A 120 27.28 18.14 -13.60
C LEU A 120 26.23 19.01 -14.28
N ARG A 121 25.45 18.35 -15.14
CA ARG A 121 24.18 18.84 -15.68
C ARG A 121 23.09 17.88 -15.20
N ILE A 122 22.10 18.40 -14.51
CA ILE A 122 20.87 17.72 -14.12
C ILE A 122 19.76 18.27 -15.00
N GLU A 123 18.99 17.38 -15.58
CA GLU A 123 17.81 17.72 -16.37
C GLU A 123 16.64 16.92 -15.81
N ALA A 124 15.58 17.63 -15.45
CA ALA A 124 14.34 17.04 -14.98
C ALA A 124 13.22 17.59 -15.88
N ASP A 125 12.48 16.68 -16.51
CA ASP A 125 11.27 17.00 -17.26
C ASP A 125 10.10 16.62 -16.36
N THR A 126 9.51 17.62 -15.71
CA THR A 126 8.47 17.39 -14.70
C THR A 126 7.28 18.31 -14.89
N THR A 127 6.11 17.85 -14.45
CA THR A 127 4.90 18.67 -14.41
C THR A 127 4.35 18.63 -13.00
N SER A 128 4.25 19.80 -12.37
CA SER A 128 3.58 19.99 -11.08
C SER A 128 2.43 20.97 -11.27
N GLU A 129 1.20 20.46 -11.20
CA GLU A 129 0.01 21.27 -11.36
C GLU A 129 -1.10 20.83 -10.41
N VAL A 130 -2.02 21.76 -10.10
CA VAL A 130 -3.20 21.44 -9.33
C VAL A 130 -4.21 20.76 -10.24
N ARG A 131 -4.58 19.52 -9.90
CA ARG A 131 -5.63 18.75 -10.58
C ARG A 131 -6.79 18.46 -9.65
N SER A 132 -7.96 18.23 -10.24
CA SER A 132 -9.12 17.71 -9.51
C SER A 132 -9.11 16.18 -9.56
N THR A 133 -9.37 15.56 -8.41
CA THR A 133 -9.60 14.12 -8.24
C THR A 133 -10.90 13.91 -7.46
N GLU A 134 -11.45 12.71 -7.48
CA GLU A 134 -12.72 12.39 -6.83
C GLU A 134 -12.58 11.12 -5.98
N ASN A 135 -13.09 11.17 -4.75
CA ASN A 135 -13.39 9.98 -3.96
C ASN A 135 -14.80 9.51 -4.29
N VAL A 136 -15.01 8.19 -4.43
CA VAL A 136 -16.34 7.61 -4.62
C VAL A 136 -16.77 6.87 -3.36
N PHE A 137 -17.96 7.16 -2.86
CA PHE A 137 -18.51 6.50 -1.67
C PHE A 137 -19.81 5.76 -1.98
N ALA A 138 -19.95 4.58 -1.39
CA ALA A 138 -21.23 3.86 -1.34
C ALA A 138 -21.51 3.38 0.09
N GLN A 139 -22.71 3.63 0.61
CA GLN A 139 -23.08 3.19 1.96
C GLN A 139 -24.34 2.32 1.95
N THR A 140 -24.37 1.28 2.77
CA THR A 140 -25.56 0.45 2.94
C THR A 140 -26.74 1.28 3.46
N ARG A 141 -27.95 0.99 2.95
CA ARG A 141 -29.20 1.70 3.34
C ARG A 141 -29.65 1.40 4.77
N HIS A 142 -29.18 0.30 5.34
CA HIS A 142 -29.49 -0.12 6.70
C HIS A 142 -28.18 -0.15 7.51
N GLY A 143 -28.35 -0.16 8.83
CA GLY A 143 -27.24 -0.19 9.78
C GLY A 143 -27.11 1.12 10.54
N ARG A 144 -26.41 1.06 11.67
CA ARG A 144 -26.05 2.19 12.51
C ARG A 144 -25.06 3.11 11.79
N THR A 145 -25.35 4.40 11.75
CA THR A 145 -24.46 5.43 11.19
C THR A 145 -23.58 6.09 12.24
N ASP A 146 -23.81 5.77 13.52
CA ASP A 146 -23.01 6.12 14.69
C ASP A 146 -22.02 4.99 15.07
N ASN A 147 -21.81 4.04 14.16
CA ASN A 147 -20.89 2.91 14.28
C ASN A 147 -20.65 2.29 12.88
N VAL A 148 -19.91 2.99 12.04
CA VAL A 148 -19.71 2.69 10.62
C VAL A 148 -18.51 1.77 10.43
N VAL A 149 -18.71 0.68 9.69
CA VAL A 149 -17.62 -0.17 9.20
C VAL A 149 -17.20 0.37 7.84
N MET A 150 -15.96 0.85 7.73
CA MET A 150 -15.42 1.35 6.47
C MET A 150 -14.54 0.30 5.78
N ALA A 151 -14.62 0.22 4.47
CA ALA A 151 -13.74 -0.60 3.64
C ALA A 151 -13.33 0.19 2.39
N GLY A 152 -12.04 0.24 2.08
CA GLY A 152 -11.51 1.10 1.03
C GLY A 152 -10.44 0.43 0.16
N ALA A 153 -10.33 0.95 -1.05
CA ALA A 153 -9.30 0.70 -2.07
C ALA A 153 -9.09 2.02 -2.81
N HIS A 154 -7.93 2.30 -3.41
CA HIS A 154 -7.82 3.47 -4.28
C HIS A 154 -8.28 3.17 -5.71
N LEU A 155 -8.71 4.22 -6.39
CA LEU A 155 -9.34 4.20 -7.71
C LEU A 155 -8.36 4.50 -8.83
N ASP A 156 -7.37 5.34 -8.56
CA ASP A 156 -6.30 5.68 -9.49
C ASP A 156 -5.26 4.55 -9.59
N SER A 157 -4.36 4.69 -10.55
CA SER A 157 -3.16 3.86 -10.70
C SER A 157 -1.97 4.77 -10.96
N ASP A 158 -0.76 4.26 -10.73
CA ASP A 158 0.46 4.95 -11.12
C ASP A 158 0.41 5.41 -12.60
N PRO A 159 0.82 6.65 -12.93
CA PRO A 159 0.77 7.16 -14.31
C PRO A 159 1.55 6.35 -15.35
N ALA A 160 2.52 5.53 -14.93
CA ALA A 160 3.30 4.66 -15.81
C ALA A 160 2.56 3.38 -16.20
N GLY A 161 1.51 2.98 -15.47
CA GLY A 161 0.83 1.70 -15.64
C GLY A 161 -0.71 1.78 -15.65
N PRO A 162 -1.40 0.78 -16.22
CA PRO A 162 -2.86 0.74 -16.20
C PRO A 162 -3.44 0.19 -14.89
N GLY A 163 -2.61 -0.18 -13.92
CA GLY A 163 -3.01 -0.56 -12.56
C GLY A 163 -3.85 -1.83 -12.48
N TYR A 164 -3.48 -2.88 -13.23
CA TYR A 164 -4.27 -4.10 -13.29
C TYR A 164 -4.31 -4.87 -11.96
N ASN A 165 -3.19 -4.90 -11.24
CA ASN A 165 -3.10 -5.34 -9.85
C ASN A 165 -3.26 -4.16 -8.90
N ASP A 166 -2.53 -3.07 -9.16
CA ASP A 166 -2.41 -1.87 -8.34
C ASP A 166 -3.16 -0.65 -8.96
N ASN A 167 -4.43 -0.42 -8.65
CA ASN A 167 -5.26 -1.14 -7.69
C ASN A 167 -6.56 -1.67 -8.29
N GLY A 168 -6.46 -2.24 -9.49
CA GLY A 168 -7.56 -2.95 -10.12
C GLY A 168 -8.10 -4.12 -9.29
N THR A 169 -7.23 -4.80 -8.52
CA THR A 169 -7.64 -5.97 -7.74
C THR A 169 -8.46 -5.61 -6.49
N GLY A 170 -7.96 -4.71 -5.65
CA GLY A 170 -8.67 -4.23 -4.47
C GLY A 170 -9.97 -3.53 -4.84
N SER A 171 -9.92 -2.61 -5.83
CA SER A 171 -11.11 -1.91 -6.34
C SER A 171 -12.19 -2.85 -6.85
N ALA A 172 -11.84 -3.89 -7.62
CA ALA A 172 -12.81 -4.84 -8.18
C ALA A 172 -13.43 -5.74 -7.09
N ALA A 173 -12.62 -6.24 -6.15
CA ALA A 173 -13.14 -7.06 -5.05
C ALA A 173 -14.05 -6.24 -4.12
N LEU A 174 -13.67 -5.00 -3.81
CA LEU A 174 -14.48 -4.09 -3.00
C LEU A 174 -15.84 -3.82 -3.65
N LEU A 175 -15.87 -3.64 -4.97
CA LEU A 175 -17.11 -3.45 -5.73
C LEU A 175 -18.02 -4.68 -5.66
N GLU A 176 -17.47 -5.88 -5.86
CA GLU A 176 -18.27 -7.11 -5.76
C GLU A 176 -18.84 -7.29 -4.34
N VAL A 177 -18.05 -7.02 -3.29
CA VAL A 177 -18.52 -7.08 -1.91
C VAL A 177 -19.62 -6.04 -1.65
N ALA A 178 -19.50 -4.82 -2.16
CA ALA A 178 -20.55 -3.80 -2.07
C ALA A 178 -21.86 -4.27 -2.73
N LEU A 179 -21.79 -4.91 -3.90
CA LEU A 179 -22.93 -5.49 -4.60
C LEU A 179 -23.58 -6.63 -3.81
N GLN A 180 -22.79 -7.47 -3.13
CA GLN A 180 -23.33 -8.51 -2.25
C GLN A 180 -23.95 -7.93 -0.98
N MET A 181 -23.33 -6.91 -0.38
CA MET A 181 -23.83 -6.24 0.82
C MET A 181 -25.17 -5.53 0.60
N ALA A 182 -25.46 -5.09 -0.63
CA ALA A 182 -26.77 -4.54 -1.00
C ALA A 182 -27.94 -5.54 -0.82
N LYS A 183 -27.65 -6.85 -0.74
CA LYS A 183 -28.63 -7.93 -0.58
C LYS A 183 -28.94 -8.27 0.88
N VAL A 184 -28.22 -7.69 1.84
CA VAL A 184 -28.39 -7.96 3.28
C VAL A 184 -28.79 -6.71 4.06
N LYS A 185 -29.13 -6.89 5.34
CA LYS A 185 -29.49 -5.80 6.26
C LYS A 185 -28.53 -5.84 7.45
N PRO A 186 -27.41 -5.12 7.39
CA PRO A 186 -26.41 -5.15 8.44
C PRO A 186 -26.88 -4.42 9.70
N ALA A 187 -26.22 -4.71 10.83
CA ALA A 187 -26.45 -4.01 12.10
C ALA A 187 -25.76 -2.64 12.12
N ASN A 188 -24.58 -2.58 11.52
CA ASN A 188 -23.74 -1.40 11.35
C ASN A 188 -23.77 -0.96 9.88
N ALA A 189 -23.76 0.34 9.61
CA ALA A 189 -23.67 0.80 8.23
C ALA A 189 -22.29 0.42 7.69
N VAL A 190 -22.23 -0.14 6.49
CA VAL A 190 -20.96 -0.37 5.78
C VAL A 190 -20.79 0.72 4.75
N ARG A 191 -19.66 1.44 4.81
CA ARG A 191 -19.29 2.48 3.85
C ARG A 191 -18.07 2.00 3.06
N PHE A 192 -18.27 1.86 1.76
CA PHE A 192 -17.24 1.58 0.78
C PHE A 192 -16.68 2.89 0.25
N ALA A 193 -15.36 2.95 0.08
CA ALA A 193 -14.66 4.10 -0.47
C ALA A 193 -13.71 3.66 -1.58
N TRP A 194 -13.73 4.40 -2.69
CA TRP A 194 -12.69 4.37 -3.70
C TRP A 194 -11.95 5.71 -3.65
N TRP A 195 -10.70 5.68 -3.20
CA TRP A 195 -9.90 6.87 -2.94
C TRP A 195 -9.26 7.38 -4.23
N GLY A 196 -9.29 8.68 -4.46
CA GLY A 196 -8.62 9.29 -5.61
C GLY A 196 -7.23 9.83 -5.24
N ALA A 197 -6.29 9.70 -6.17
CA ALA A 197 -4.93 10.21 -6.03
C ALA A 197 -4.16 9.64 -4.82
N GLU A 198 -4.30 8.34 -4.59
CA GLU A 198 -3.47 7.61 -3.62
C GLU A 198 -2.01 7.61 -4.07
N GLU A 199 -1.78 7.39 -5.37
CA GLU A 199 -0.45 7.27 -5.96
C GLU A 199 0.31 8.61 -5.98
N ALA A 200 -0.42 9.71 -5.77
CA ALA A 200 0.14 11.04 -5.59
C ALA A 200 0.49 11.37 -4.12
N GLY A 201 0.31 10.42 -3.20
CA GLY A 201 0.59 10.55 -1.77
C GLY A 201 -0.67 10.57 -0.89
N LEU A 202 -1.55 9.58 -1.01
CA LEU A 202 -2.74 9.36 -0.17
C LEU A 202 -3.73 10.54 -0.15
N VAL A 203 -3.78 11.33 -1.22
CA VAL A 203 -4.47 12.64 -1.22
C VAL A 203 -5.96 12.50 -0.90
N GLY A 204 -6.62 11.51 -1.50
CA GLY A 204 -8.06 11.30 -1.34
C GLY A 204 -8.46 10.89 0.07
N SER A 205 -7.80 9.88 0.65
CA SER A 205 -8.09 9.40 2.00
C SER A 205 -7.68 10.41 3.06
N GLN A 206 -6.54 11.08 2.91
CA GLN A 206 -6.11 12.15 3.80
C GLN A 206 -7.12 13.31 3.81
N TYR A 207 -7.53 13.79 2.64
CA TYR A 207 -8.54 14.85 2.54
C TYR A 207 -9.86 14.45 3.20
N TYR A 208 -10.30 13.20 3.03
CA TYR A 208 -11.51 12.70 3.67
C TYR A 208 -11.40 12.78 5.19
N VAL A 209 -10.34 12.22 5.78
CA VAL A 209 -10.15 12.22 7.24
C VAL A 209 -10.01 13.63 7.79
N ASP A 210 -9.23 14.50 7.14
CA ASP A 210 -9.04 15.91 7.55
C ASP A 210 -10.35 16.71 7.54
N SER A 211 -11.33 16.30 6.72
CA SER A 211 -12.63 16.95 6.62
C SER A 211 -13.64 16.52 7.70
N LEU A 212 -13.32 15.47 8.48
CA LEU A 212 -14.22 14.95 9.49
C LEU A 212 -14.17 15.80 10.77
N THR A 213 -15.32 15.94 11.42
CA THR A 213 -15.37 16.41 12.80
C THR A 213 -14.97 15.28 13.76
N GLU A 214 -14.57 15.62 14.99
CA GLU A 214 -14.25 14.63 16.04
C GLU A 214 -15.39 13.63 16.26
N GLN A 215 -16.64 14.08 16.21
CA GLN A 215 -17.80 13.18 16.29
C GLN A 215 -17.84 12.20 15.12
N GLN A 216 -17.57 12.66 13.90
CA GLN A 216 -17.60 11.80 12.71
C GLN A 216 -16.44 10.81 12.68
N VAL A 217 -15.28 11.17 13.24
CA VAL A 217 -14.18 10.23 13.52
C VAL A 217 -14.67 9.15 14.48
N GLY A 218 -15.30 9.54 15.60
CA GLY A 218 -15.87 8.60 16.58
C GLY A 218 -17.02 7.74 16.07
N ASP A 219 -17.73 8.16 15.01
CA ASP A 219 -18.76 7.36 14.35
C ASP A 219 -18.17 6.24 13.46
N ILE A 220 -16.87 6.24 13.16
CA ILE A 220 -16.20 5.19 12.38
C ILE A 220 -15.65 4.13 13.34
N ALA A 221 -16.22 2.93 13.27
CA ALA A 221 -15.86 1.81 14.13
C ALA A 221 -14.49 1.22 13.79
N LEU A 222 -14.19 1.12 12.49
CA LEU A 222 -12.95 0.58 11.94
C LEU A 222 -12.83 0.88 10.44
N TYR A 223 -11.61 0.79 9.93
CA TYR A 223 -11.28 0.88 8.51
C TYR A 223 -10.59 -0.40 8.01
N LEU A 224 -11.07 -0.96 6.90
CA LEU A 224 -10.47 -2.09 6.22
C LEU A 224 -9.83 -1.64 4.90
N ASN A 225 -8.52 -1.85 4.75
CA ASN A 225 -7.78 -1.43 3.56
C ASN A 225 -7.52 -2.61 2.62
N PHE A 226 -7.86 -2.43 1.35
CA PHE A 226 -7.68 -3.44 0.30
C PHE A 226 -7.06 -2.79 -0.93
N ASP A 227 -5.74 -2.87 -0.97
CA ASP A 227 -4.94 -2.36 -2.05
C ASP A 227 -4.66 -3.50 -3.05
N MET A 228 -3.40 -3.84 -3.25
CA MET A 228 -2.97 -5.01 -4.00
C MET A 228 -3.33 -6.31 -3.27
N ILE A 229 -4.32 -7.04 -3.81
CA ILE A 229 -4.77 -8.34 -3.26
C ILE A 229 -4.59 -9.51 -4.24
N GLY A 230 -3.93 -9.30 -5.37
CA GLY A 230 -3.81 -10.26 -6.46
C GLY A 230 -2.41 -10.39 -7.06
N SER A 231 -1.35 -10.02 -6.36
CA SER A 231 0.02 -9.98 -6.91
C SER A 231 0.43 -11.30 -7.58
N PRO A 232 1.15 -11.26 -8.71
CA PRO A 232 1.41 -12.43 -9.54
C PRO A 232 2.20 -13.52 -8.79
N ASN A 233 3.14 -13.10 -7.95
CA ASN A 233 3.96 -13.94 -7.08
C ASN A 233 3.58 -13.71 -5.60
N TYR A 234 2.28 -13.67 -5.29
CA TYR A 234 1.70 -13.31 -4.00
C TYR A 234 2.29 -14.02 -2.76
N VAL A 235 2.13 -13.35 -1.62
CA VAL A 235 1.95 -13.94 -0.29
C VAL A 235 0.54 -13.65 0.21
N PHE A 236 0.05 -14.34 1.24
CA PHE A 236 -1.16 -13.91 1.96
C PHE A 236 -0.76 -13.08 3.18
N GLY A 237 -0.56 -11.78 2.97
CA GLY A 237 -0.26 -10.82 4.02
C GLY A 237 -1.53 -10.37 4.75
N VAL A 238 -1.48 -10.39 6.08
CA VAL A 238 -2.50 -9.79 6.97
C VAL A 238 -1.83 -8.65 7.71
N TYR A 239 -2.47 -7.47 7.75
CA TYR A 239 -1.88 -6.36 8.52
C TYR A 239 -1.75 -6.74 10.01
N ASP A 240 -0.54 -6.60 10.54
CA ASP A 240 -0.15 -6.97 11.91
C ASP A 240 -0.63 -5.89 12.88
N GLY A 241 -1.83 -6.10 13.41
CA GLY A 241 -2.54 -5.12 14.21
C GLY A 241 -2.03 -5.02 15.65
N ASP A 242 -1.41 -6.10 16.16
CA ASP A 242 -0.84 -6.16 17.49
C ASP A 242 0.70 -5.98 17.54
N ASP A 243 1.34 -5.81 16.37
CA ASP A 243 2.80 -5.72 16.21
C ASP A 243 3.50 -6.94 16.82
N SER A 244 2.90 -8.12 16.67
CA SER A 244 3.47 -9.38 17.15
C SER A 244 4.72 -9.78 16.37
N ALA A 245 4.87 -9.32 15.12
CA ALA A 245 6.07 -9.51 14.32
C ALA A 245 7.23 -8.59 14.72
N GLN A 246 6.97 -7.49 15.44
CA GLN A 246 7.96 -6.49 15.88
C GLN A 246 8.76 -5.93 14.70
N GLN A 247 8.08 -5.62 13.60
CA GLN A 247 8.68 -5.19 12.35
C GLN A 247 8.13 -3.83 11.93
N GLY A 248 9.02 -2.86 11.74
CA GLY A 248 8.66 -1.56 11.19
C GLY A 248 7.92 -0.67 12.19
N ALA A 249 6.69 -0.26 11.87
CA ALA A 249 5.89 0.59 12.75
C ALA A 249 5.42 -0.18 13.99
N GLY A 250 5.01 0.56 15.03
CA GLY A 250 4.39 -0.06 16.21
C GLY A 250 2.97 -0.56 15.93
N PRO A 251 2.25 -1.03 16.96
CA PRO A 251 0.91 -1.57 16.80
C PRO A 251 -0.05 -0.52 16.24
N GLY A 252 -1.06 -0.98 15.50
CA GLY A 252 -2.17 -0.14 15.08
C GLY A 252 -3.01 0.33 16.29
N PRO A 253 -3.98 1.25 16.08
CA PRO A 253 -4.88 1.72 17.13
C PRO A 253 -5.66 0.59 17.81
N GLU A 254 -6.13 0.81 19.04
CA GLU A 254 -6.86 -0.17 19.83
C GLU A 254 -8.05 -0.77 19.05
N GLY A 255 -8.04 -2.08 18.80
CA GLY A 255 -9.02 -2.75 17.94
C GLY A 255 -8.40 -3.39 16.70
N SER A 256 -7.22 -2.93 16.26
CA SER A 256 -6.53 -3.41 15.06
C SER A 256 -6.13 -4.89 15.20
N ALA A 257 -5.64 -5.30 16.37
CA ALA A 257 -5.38 -6.71 16.71
C ALA A 257 -6.60 -7.62 16.52
N GLN A 258 -7.81 -7.13 16.84
CA GLN A 258 -9.04 -7.90 16.68
C GLN A 258 -9.50 -7.95 15.22
N ILE A 259 -9.15 -6.94 14.43
CA ILE A 259 -9.35 -6.94 12.98
C ILE A 259 -8.45 -8.00 12.32
N GLU A 260 -7.16 -8.00 12.65
CA GLU A 260 -6.18 -9.00 12.23
C GLU A 260 -6.70 -10.43 12.50
N GLN A 261 -7.11 -10.72 13.74
CA GLN A 261 -7.60 -12.04 14.11
C GLN A 261 -8.82 -12.51 13.31
N VAL A 262 -9.65 -11.60 12.77
CA VAL A 262 -10.76 -11.98 11.88
C VAL A 262 -10.22 -12.55 10.57
N PHE A 263 -9.20 -11.92 9.99
CA PHE A 263 -8.54 -12.43 8.79
C PHE A 263 -7.78 -13.72 9.06
N GLU A 264 -6.97 -13.79 10.13
CA GLU A 264 -6.25 -15.00 10.49
C GLU A 264 -7.18 -16.20 10.68
N ARG A 265 -8.31 -16.01 11.39
CA ARG A 265 -9.31 -17.07 11.55
C ARG A 265 -9.91 -17.51 10.21
N PHE A 266 -10.14 -16.57 9.29
CA PHE A 266 -10.61 -16.90 7.94
C PHE A 266 -9.60 -17.80 7.22
N PHE A 267 -8.33 -17.40 7.13
CA PHE A 267 -7.30 -18.19 6.44
C PHE A 267 -7.05 -19.55 7.12
N ALA A 268 -6.98 -19.57 8.47
CA ALA A 268 -6.86 -20.79 9.24
C ALA A 268 -8.03 -21.76 9.00
N SER A 269 -9.26 -21.26 8.88
CA SER A 269 -10.43 -22.09 8.57
C SER A 269 -10.34 -22.75 7.19
N ARG A 270 -9.60 -22.13 6.26
CA ARG A 270 -9.30 -22.65 4.92
C ARG A 270 -7.97 -23.42 4.84
N LYS A 271 -7.25 -23.55 5.97
CA LYS A 271 -5.92 -24.17 6.05
C LYS A 271 -4.91 -23.50 5.12
N LEU A 272 -5.03 -22.19 4.96
CA LEU A 272 -4.10 -21.37 4.19
C LEU A 272 -3.15 -20.66 5.17
N PRO A 273 -1.84 -20.65 4.90
CA PRO A 273 -0.90 -19.87 5.70
C PRO A 273 -1.10 -18.38 5.45
N THR A 274 -0.62 -17.57 6.39
CA THR A 274 -0.51 -16.11 6.29
C THR A 274 0.88 -15.68 6.75
N VAL A 275 1.27 -14.47 6.38
CA VAL A 275 2.43 -13.75 6.92
C VAL A 275 1.98 -12.40 7.45
N PRO A 276 2.64 -11.84 8.48
CA PRO A 276 2.35 -10.49 8.95
C PRO A 276 2.71 -9.47 7.87
N SER A 277 2.00 -8.35 7.85
CA SER A 277 2.27 -7.20 6.99
C SER A 277 2.23 -5.93 7.83
N ASP A 278 3.31 -5.16 7.82
CA ASP A 278 3.43 -3.96 8.65
C ASP A 278 2.57 -2.79 8.12
N PHE A 279 2.12 -1.92 9.02
CA PHE A 279 1.53 -0.62 8.70
C PHE A 279 2.61 0.40 8.34
N THR A 280 3.19 0.23 7.15
CA THR A 280 4.25 1.10 6.61
C THR A 280 3.83 2.54 6.35
N GLY A 281 2.53 2.85 6.36
CA GLY A 281 1.97 4.16 6.04
C GLY A 281 1.91 4.45 4.54
N ARG A 282 2.13 3.43 3.68
CA ARG A 282 2.14 3.53 2.21
C ARG A 282 0.80 3.21 1.55
N SER A 283 -0.31 3.29 2.27
CA SER A 283 -1.65 3.07 1.69
C SER A 283 -2.68 3.79 2.57
N ASP A 284 -3.94 3.83 2.11
CA ASP A 284 -4.97 4.72 2.64
C ASP A 284 -5.32 4.53 4.12
N TYR A 285 -4.95 3.39 4.74
CA TYR A 285 -5.11 3.20 6.18
C TYR A 285 -4.33 4.23 7.02
N GLY A 286 -3.26 4.82 6.46
CA GLY A 286 -2.39 5.74 7.20
C GLY A 286 -3.14 6.94 7.78
N ALA A 287 -4.04 7.53 6.99
CA ALA A 287 -4.86 8.66 7.44
C ALA A 287 -5.80 8.29 8.59
N PHE A 288 -6.37 7.07 8.56
CA PHE A 288 -7.27 6.58 9.61
C PHE A 288 -6.52 6.29 10.91
N ILE A 289 -5.36 5.63 10.81
CA ILE A 289 -4.50 5.36 11.98
C ILE A 289 -4.05 6.67 12.65
N ALA A 290 -3.74 7.71 11.86
CA ALA A 290 -3.30 9.01 12.38
C ALA A 290 -4.34 9.71 13.28
N VAL A 291 -5.62 9.35 13.17
CA VAL A 291 -6.71 9.85 14.00
C VAL A 291 -7.31 8.79 14.94
N ASP A 292 -6.53 7.73 15.22
CA ASP A 292 -6.86 6.65 16.18
C ASP A 292 -8.07 5.78 15.76
N ILE A 293 -8.37 5.71 14.46
CA ILE A 293 -9.36 4.75 13.94
C ILE A 293 -8.69 3.39 13.74
N PRO A 294 -9.21 2.29 14.33
CA PRO A 294 -8.63 0.97 14.18
C PRO A 294 -8.65 0.50 12.73
N ALA A 295 -7.52 -0.04 12.27
CA ALA A 295 -7.33 -0.41 10.88
C ALA A 295 -6.89 -1.87 10.73
N GLY A 296 -7.12 -2.44 9.55
CA GLY A 296 -6.59 -3.76 9.18
C GLY A 296 -6.94 -4.06 7.73
N GLY A 297 -6.65 -5.27 7.27
CA GLY A 297 -6.77 -5.58 5.84
C GLY A 297 -5.76 -6.62 5.37
N LEU A 298 -5.56 -6.65 4.06
CA LEU A 298 -4.78 -7.66 3.37
C LEU A 298 -3.83 -7.03 2.38
N PHE A 299 -2.71 -7.70 2.15
CA PHE A 299 -1.72 -7.29 1.16
C PHE A 299 -1.05 -8.51 0.53
N THR A 300 -0.87 -8.51 -0.79
CA THR A 300 -0.19 -9.62 -1.49
C THR A 300 1.26 -9.34 -1.87
N GLY A 301 1.78 -8.18 -1.48
CA GLY A 301 3.14 -7.74 -1.78
C GLY A 301 3.24 -6.91 -3.06
N ALA A 302 4.20 -5.99 -3.08
CA ALA A 302 4.51 -5.13 -4.22
C ALA A 302 5.92 -5.44 -4.75
N GLU A 303 6.87 -4.51 -4.63
CA GLU A 303 8.25 -4.64 -5.11
C GLU A 303 9.13 -5.57 -4.26
N GLY A 304 8.68 -5.94 -3.07
CA GLY A 304 9.41 -6.81 -2.15
C GLY A 304 9.76 -8.17 -2.76
N ILE A 305 10.94 -8.71 -2.42
CA ILE A 305 11.44 -9.98 -2.96
C ILE A 305 10.93 -11.15 -2.13
N LYS A 306 10.25 -12.10 -2.80
CA LYS A 306 9.78 -13.33 -2.16
C LYS A 306 10.96 -14.19 -1.67
N THR A 307 10.92 -14.56 -0.41
CA THR A 307 11.91 -15.45 0.24
C THR A 307 11.72 -16.92 -0.13
N ALA A 308 12.71 -17.75 0.18
CA ALA A 308 12.61 -19.21 -0.03
C ALA A 308 11.55 -19.83 0.91
N GLU A 309 11.43 -19.30 2.12
CA GLU A 309 10.47 -19.70 3.14
C GLU A 309 9.04 -19.40 2.68
N GLU A 310 8.79 -18.19 2.16
CA GLU A 310 7.49 -17.83 1.59
C GLU A 310 7.17 -18.64 0.34
N ALA A 311 8.17 -18.90 -0.52
CA ALA A 311 7.95 -19.77 -1.66
C ALA A 311 7.60 -21.21 -1.26
N ALA A 312 8.08 -21.69 -0.11
CA ALA A 312 7.67 -22.98 0.44
C ALA A 312 6.22 -22.96 0.97
N LEU A 313 5.74 -21.82 1.49
CA LEU A 313 4.37 -21.66 2.00
C LEU A 313 3.33 -21.41 0.89
N PHE A 314 3.65 -20.54 -0.07
CA PHE A 314 2.70 -20.01 -1.06
C PHE A 314 3.00 -20.50 -2.49
N GLY A 315 4.11 -21.19 -2.70
CA GLY A 315 4.61 -21.52 -4.03
C GLY A 315 5.27 -20.31 -4.73
N GLY A 316 5.31 -20.35 -6.06
CA GLY A 316 5.85 -19.26 -6.87
C GLY A 316 7.35 -19.34 -7.03
N LEU A 317 8.01 -18.18 -7.11
CA LEU A 317 9.44 -18.04 -7.38
C LEU A 317 10.10 -17.23 -6.26
N ALA A 318 11.01 -17.88 -5.52
CA ALA A 318 11.87 -17.18 -4.57
C ALA A 318 12.94 -16.36 -5.31
N GLY A 319 13.35 -15.24 -4.74
CA GLY A 319 14.31 -14.31 -5.35
C GLY A 319 13.70 -13.37 -6.40
N GLU A 320 12.40 -13.47 -6.64
CA GLU A 320 11.64 -12.59 -7.55
C GLU A 320 10.66 -11.73 -6.74
N ALA A 321 10.35 -10.53 -7.23
CA ALA A 321 9.39 -9.64 -6.60
C ALA A 321 7.99 -10.28 -6.46
N TYR A 322 7.20 -9.86 -5.47
CA TYR A 322 5.80 -10.26 -5.35
C TYR A 322 4.98 -9.78 -6.55
N ASP A 323 5.23 -8.55 -6.99
CA ASP A 323 4.75 -7.96 -8.23
C ASP A 323 5.92 -7.35 -9.03
N PRO A 324 6.44 -8.08 -10.04
CA PRO A 324 7.50 -7.58 -10.91
C PRO A 324 7.11 -6.37 -11.77
N CYS A 325 5.82 -6.06 -11.86
CA CYS A 325 5.25 -4.99 -12.66
C CYS A 325 4.65 -3.86 -11.81
N TYR A 326 4.87 -3.85 -10.49
CA TYR A 326 4.50 -2.74 -9.62
C TYR A 326 4.98 -1.40 -10.20
N HIS A 327 4.06 -0.43 -10.33
CA HIS A 327 4.28 0.90 -10.91
C HIS A 327 4.93 0.89 -12.30
N GLN A 328 4.54 -0.07 -13.15
CA GLN A 328 5.06 -0.19 -14.51
C GLN A 328 3.95 -0.43 -15.54
N ALA A 329 4.24 -0.10 -16.80
CA ALA A 329 3.36 -0.35 -17.94
C ALA A 329 2.88 -1.80 -18.04
N CYS A 330 3.68 -2.74 -17.54
CA CYS A 330 3.36 -4.16 -17.56
C CYS A 330 2.40 -4.63 -16.47
N ASP A 331 1.95 -3.75 -15.56
CA ASP A 331 0.81 -4.06 -14.68
C ASP A 331 -0.50 -4.02 -15.46
N SER A 332 -0.67 -4.99 -16.37
CA SER A 332 -1.66 -4.96 -17.43
C SER A 332 -2.27 -6.33 -17.69
N LEU A 333 -3.22 -6.37 -18.63
CA LEU A 333 -3.77 -7.61 -19.19
C LEU A 333 -2.76 -8.41 -20.01
N THR A 334 -1.70 -7.76 -20.52
CA THR A 334 -0.71 -8.32 -21.43
C THR A 334 0.74 -8.02 -21.01
N PRO A 335 1.19 -8.40 -19.80
CA PRO A 335 2.43 -7.90 -19.21
C PRO A 335 3.66 -8.03 -20.11
N VAL A 336 3.81 -9.18 -20.79
CA VAL A 336 4.95 -9.44 -21.70
C VAL A 336 4.93 -8.55 -22.94
N ALA A 337 3.75 -8.22 -23.47
CA ALA A 337 3.64 -7.27 -24.56
C ALA A 337 3.93 -5.83 -24.10
N ASP A 338 3.68 -5.56 -22.81
CA ASP A 338 3.79 -4.25 -22.18
C ASP A 338 5.11 -4.07 -21.40
N GLY A 339 6.11 -4.92 -21.64
CA GLY A 339 7.49 -4.72 -21.19
C GLY A 339 7.99 -5.66 -20.09
N ALA A 340 7.16 -6.55 -19.56
CA ALA A 340 7.61 -7.53 -18.55
C ALA A 340 8.60 -8.55 -19.13
N ASP A 341 9.51 -9.07 -18.29
CA ASP A 341 10.42 -10.16 -18.69
C ASP A 341 9.63 -11.41 -19.13
N PRO A 342 9.72 -11.80 -20.42
CA PRO A 342 9.06 -12.99 -20.93
C PRO A 342 9.50 -14.29 -20.21
N ALA A 343 10.74 -14.38 -19.75
CA ALA A 343 11.26 -15.58 -19.07
C ALA A 343 10.65 -15.71 -17.68
N LEU A 344 10.65 -14.64 -16.89
CA LEU A 344 9.98 -14.56 -15.59
C LEU A 344 8.50 -14.93 -15.69
N TYR A 345 7.75 -14.30 -16.59
CA TYR A 345 6.32 -14.58 -16.74
C TYR A 345 6.02 -15.99 -17.24
N ARG A 346 6.90 -16.58 -18.06
CA ARG A 346 6.80 -18.02 -18.39
C ARG A 346 7.05 -18.90 -17.17
N ALA A 347 7.96 -18.52 -16.27
CA ALA A 347 8.22 -19.26 -15.05
C ALA A 347 7.06 -19.14 -14.05
N LEU A 348 6.51 -17.95 -13.86
CA LEU A 348 5.33 -17.72 -13.01
C LEU A 348 4.12 -18.50 -13.53
N ASN A 349 3.82 -18.46 -14.84
CA ASN A 349 2.70 -19.21 -15.43
C ASN A 349 2.85 -20.74 -15.38
N LYS A 350 4.04 -21.27 -15.09
CA LYS A 350 4.22 -22.71 -14.79
C LYS A 350 3.80 -23.06 -13.37
N LYS A 351 3.87 -22.09 -12.44
CA LYS A 351 3.55 -22.26 -11.01
C LYS A 351 2.11 -21.86 -10.71
N TYR A 352 1.63 -20.82 -11.37
CA TYR A 352 0.37 -20.16 -11.09
C TYR A 352 -0.49 -20.01 -12.34
N LYS A 353 -1.79 -19.81 -12.10
CA LYS A 353 -2.71 -19.34 -13.13
C LYS A 353 -2.78 -17.82 -13.04
N LEU A 354 -2.12 -17.14 -13.96
CA LEU A 354 -2.21 -15.68 -14.06
C LEU A 354 -3.24 -15.28 -15.11
N ARG A 355 -3.86 -14.12 -14.91
CA ARG A 355 -4.59 -13.37 -15.93
C ARG A 355 -3.98 -11.97 -15.98
N GLY A 356 -3.22 -11.68 -17.03
CA GLY A 356 -2.38 -10.49 -17.03
C GLY A 356 -1.36 -10.55 -15.88
N ASN A 357 -1.17 -9.42 -15.19
CA ASN A 357 -0.34 -9.32 -14.00
C ASN A 357 -0.97 -9.90 -12.71
N VAL A 358 -2.17 -10.49 -12.78
CA VAL A 358 -2.89 -10.90 -11.56
C VAL A 358 -2.90 -12.41 -11.37
N ASN A 359 -2.60 -12.86 -10.16
CA ASN A 359 -2.81 -14.22 -9.71
C ASN A 359 -4.27 -14.47 -9.32
N VAL A 360 -4.99 -15.24 -10.13
CA VAL A 360 -6.44 -15.41 -9.96
C VAL A 360 -6.80 -16.23 -8.72
N HIS A 361 -5.88 -17.04 -8.19
CA HIS A 361 -6.13 -17.78 -6.95
C HIS A 361 -6.01 -16.85 -5.74
N ALA A 362 -4.99 -16.00 -5.71
CA ALA A 362 -4.81 -15.01 -4.65
C ALA A 362 -6.00 -14.04 -4.60
N LEU A 363 -6.39 -13.50 -5.76
CA LEU A 363 -7.55 -12.61 -5.88
C LEU A 363 -8.84 -13.27 -5.38
N ASP A 364 -9.10 -14.52 -5.75
CA ASP A 364 -10.30 -15.26 -5.34
C ASP A 364 -10.35 -15.47 -3.81
N VAL A 365 -9.25 -15.95 -3.23
CA VAL A 365 -9.15 -16.18 -1.78
C VAL A 365 -9.29 -14.87 -1.00
N ASN A 366 -8.60 -13.81 -1.43
CA ASN A 366 -8.66 -12.51 -0.76
C ASN A 366 -10.03 -11.85 -0.93
N SER A 367 -10.69 -11.99 -2.09
CA SER A 367 -12.06 -11.50 -2.27
C SER A 367 -13.03 -12.14 -1.29
N ASP A 368 -12.89 -13.45 -1.04
CA ASP A 368 -13.68 -14.15 -0.02
C ASP A 368 -13.33 -13.69 1.40
N ALA A 369 -12.06 -13.41 1.68
CA ALA A 369 -11.61 -12.90 2.98
C ALA A 369 -12.18 -11.51 3.26
N ILE A 370 -12.17 -10.63 2.27
CA ILE A 370 -12.80 -9.30 2.30
C ILE A 370 -14.30 -9.43 2.56
N ALA A 371 -14.99 -10.28 1.81
CA ALA A 371 -16.42 -10.51 2.00
C ALA A 371 -16.73 -11.01 3.43
N ALA A 372 -15.91 -11.95 3.93
CA ALA A 372 -16.05 -12.54 5.26
C ALA A 372 -15.78 -11.54 6.40
N SER A 373 -14.78 -10.66 6.27
CA SER A 373 -14.48 -9.64 7.28
C SER A 373 -15.55 -8.54 7.27
N VAL A 374 -15.91 -8.02 6.09
CA VAL A 374 -16.94 -6.99 5.94
C VAL A 374 -18.27 -7.48 6.52
N ILE A 375 -18.74 -8.67 6.17
CA ILE A 375 -20.03 -9.19 6.69
C ILE A 375 -19.96 -9.44 8.20
N THR A 376 -18.82 -9.90 8.73
CA THR A 376 -18.60 -10.10 10.16
C THR A 376 -18.80 -8.79 10.91
N PHE A 377 -18.06 -7.74 10.53
CA PHE A 377 -18.13 -6.44 11.20
C PHE A 377 -19.43 -5.68 10.94
N ALA A 378 -20.03 -5.88 9.77
CA ALA A 378 -21.35 -5.33 9.48
C ALA A 378 -22.42 -5.83 10.46
N TYR A 379 -22.24 -7.01 11.05
CA TYR A 379 -23.16 -7.55 12.05
C TYR A 379 -22.69 -7.39 13.49
N ASP A 380 -21.39 -7.36 13.77
CA ASP A 380 -20.83 -7.31 15.12
C ASP A 380 -19.43 -6.67 15.15
N THR A 381 -19.29 -5.56 15.88
CA THR A 381 -17.99 -4.90 16.13
C THR A 381 -17.57 -5.00 17.60
N SER A 382 -18.21 -5.86 18.40
CA SER A 382 -17.98 -5.92 19.85
C SER A 382 -16.54 -6.28 20.22
N ALA A 383 -15.85 -7.05 19.38
CA ALA A 383 -14.44 -7.35 19.56
C ALA A 383 -13.52 -6.13 19.34
N VAL A 384 -13.94 -5.18 18.51
CA VAL A 384 -13.13 -4.00 18.15
C VAL A 384 -13.42 -2.84 19.09
N ASN A 385 -14.70 -2.54 19.35
CA ASN A 385 -15.09 -1.33 20.09
C ASN A 385 -16.21 -1.57 21.13
N GLY A 386 -16.51 -2.83 21.47
CA GLY A 386 -17.51 -3.17 22.47
C GLY A 386 -18.97 -2.98 22.03
N VAL A 387 -19.25 -2.53 20.81
CA VAL A 387 -20.62 -2.35 20.31
C VAL A 387 -21.22 -3.70 19.89
N PRO A 388 -22.25 -4.21 20.59
CA PRO A 388 -22.78 -5.55 20.36
C PRO A 388 -23.55 -5.67 19.05
N GLY A 389 -23.36 -6.81 18.38
CA GLY A 389 -24.05 -7.12 17.14
C GLY A 389 -25.54 -7.46 17.23
N LYS A 390 -26.20 -7.56 16.06
CA LYS A 390 -27.52 -8.20 15.91
C LYS A 390 -27.34 -9.56 15.27
N THR A 391 -27.68 -10.65 15.97
CA THR A 391 -27.65 -11.99 15.38
C THR A 391 -28.54 -12.03 14.12
N PRO A 392 -28.05 -12.51 12.96
CA PRO A 392 -28.89 -12.76 11.81
C PRO A 392 -30.03 -13.67 12.25
N GLY A 393 -31.26 -13.17 12.19
CA GLY A 393 -32.42 -13.89 12.71
C GLY A 393 -32.50 -15.27 12.07
N LYS A 394 -32.48 -16.33 12.89
CA LYS A 394 -32.79 -17.69 12.46
C LYS A 394 -34.06 -17.62 11.61
N GLY A 395 -33.95 -17.90 10.32
CA GLY A 395 -35.10 -17.99 9.43
C GLY A 395 -36.13 -18.88 10.11
N LYS A 396 -37.35 -18.38 10.30
CA LYS A 396 -38.47 -19.17 10.82
C LYS A 396 -38.87 -20.20 9.77
N GLY A 397 -38.05 -21.23 9.60
CA GLY A 397 -38.48 -22.50 9.04
C GLY A 397 -39.52 -23.05 10.00
N LYS A 398 -40.80 -22.85 9.69
CA LYS A 398 -41.89 -23.61 10.31
C LYS A 398 -41.66 -25.07 9.93
N GLY A 399 -40.90 -25.78 10.76
CA GLY A 399 -40.90 -27.24 10.78
C GLY A 399 -42.29 -27.69 11.16
N LYS A 400 -43.15 -27.94 10.16
CA LYS A 400 -44.31 -28.79 10.35
C LYS A 400 -43.79 -30.19 10.55
N GLY A 401 -43.82 -30.64 11.81
CA GLY A 401 -43.60 -32.04 12.14
C GLY A 401 -44.58 -32.91 11.36
N HIS A 402 -44.04 -33.84 10.58
CA HIS A 402 -44.79 -35.00 10.13
C HIS A 402 -44.14 -36.24 10.73
N GLY A 403 -44.86 -36.84 11.68
CA GLY A 403 -44.54 -38.15 12.23
C GLY A 403 -44.63 -39.24 11.15
N PRO A 404 -44.06 -40.42 11.42
CA PRO A 404 -43.88 -41.47 10.42
C PRO A 404 -45.23 -42.10 10.08
N LYS A 405 -45.66 -41.97 8.82
CA LYS A 405 -46.69 -42.84 8.26
C LYS A 405 -46.03 -43.77 7.25
N HIS A 406 -45.95 -45.04 7.63
CA HIS A 406 -45.71 -46.16 6.74
C HIS A 406 -46.73 -46.13 5.59
N GLY A 407 -46.22 -46.24 4.37
CA GLY A 407 -47.01 -46.36 3.15
C GLY A 407 -46.13 -46.96 2.06
N HIS A 408 -46.19 -48.29 1.92
CA HIS A 408 -45.62 -49.02 0.81
C HIS A 408 -46.24 -48.54 -0.50
N HIS A 409 -45.42 -48.10 -1.45
CA HIS A 409 -45.75 -48.20 -2.87
C HIS A 409 -44.49 -48.51 -3.68
N HIS A 410 -44.47 -49.74 -4.20
CA HIS A 410 -43.67 -50.13 -5.36
C HIS A 410 -44.03 -49.24 -6.54
N HIS A 411 -43.04 -48.80 -7.31
CA HIS A 411 -42.96 -48.98 -8.76
C HIS A 411 -41.55 -48.55 -9.21
N GLY A 412 -40.77 -49.50 -9.72
CA GLY A 412 -39.52 -49.21 -10.39
C GLY A 412 -39.75 -48.70 -11.81
N HIS A 413 -38.79 -47.96 -12.35
CA HIS A 413 -38.48 -47.96 -13.77
C HIS A 413 -37.01 -47.62 -13.99
N SER A 414 -36.51 -48.20 -15.09
CA SER A 414 -35.13 -48.37 -15.49
C SER A 414 -34.49 -47.11 -16.06
N TRP A 415 -33.17 -47.07 -15.89
CA TRP A 415 -32.18 -46.28 -16.61
C TRP A 415 -32.33 -46.34 -18.15
N ARG A 416 -32.18 -45.17 -18.78
CA ARG A 416 -31.22 -44.92 -19.87
C ARG A 416 -30.64 -43.53 -19.71
#